data_AF-A0A7C7R4K8-F1
#
_entry.id   AF-A0A7C7R4K8-F1
#
_cell.length_a   1.000
_cell.length_b   1.000
_cell.length_c   1.000
_cell.angle_alpha   90.00
_cell.angle_beta   90.00
_cell.angle_gamma   90.00
#
_symmetry.space_group_name_H-M   'P 1'
#
loop_
_entity.id
_entity.type
_entity.pdbx_description
1 polymer ?
#
loop_
_entity_poly.entity_id
_entity_poly.type
_entity_poly.pdbx_seq_one_letter_code
_entity_poly.pdbx_strand_id
1 'polypeptide(L)'
;MSIQVTAPHGYRWREGAYEVWVLERGCRLKQGESSASAERAVLWIDRERAEPGQAKVLAYLDGHVDLRLVRDGRRAGVTDRTWFGRFYTRRGVTMEVARIDRPPEPKPAIYETARQQTSPDVGGEARGAAGELAEPTPGGLP
;
A
#
# COMPACT_ATOMS: atom_id res chain seq x y z
N MET A 1 -7.83 6.28 -13.12
CA MET A 1 -8.51 5.00 -12.77
C MET A 1 -8.73 4.98 -11.26
N SER A 2 -9.86 4.48 -10.75
CA SER A 2 -10.06 4.32 -9.31
C SER A 2 -9.18 3.20 -8.75
N ILE A 3 -8.95 3.22 -7.44
CA ILE A 3 -8.30 2.12 -6.72
C ILE A 3 -9.39 1.39 -5.93
N GLN A 4 -9.46 0.08 -6.11
CA GLN A 4 -10.32 -0.80 -5.31
C GLN A 4 -9.45 -1.69 -4.45
N VAL A 5 -9.83 -1.80 -3.17
CA VAL A 5 -9.15 -2.66 -2.21
C VAL A 5 -10.18 -3.59 -1.59
N THR A 6 -9.93 -4.89 -1.67
CA THR A 6 -10.79 -5.91 -1.05
C THR A 6 -10.01 -6.71 -0.01
N ALA A 7 -10.67 -7.05 1.08
CA ALA A 7 -10.17 -7.99 2.08
C ALA A 7 -11.32 -8.61 2.87
N PRO A 8 -11.20 -9.85 3.35
CA PRO A 8 -12.22 -10.44 4.20
C PRO A 8 -12.25 -9.82 5.61
N HIS A 9 -11.11 -9.33 6.10
CA HIS A 9 -10.99 -8.80 7.45
C HIS A 9 -9.99 -7.65 7.51
N GLY A 10 -10.24 -6.70 8.40
CA GLY A 10 -9.28 -5.64 8.67
C GLY A 10 -9.63 -4.73 9.83
N TYR A 11 -8.71 -3.82 10.11
CA TYR A 11 -8.79 -2.78 11.12
C TYR A 11 -8.61 -1.42 10.46
N ARG A 12 -9.25 -0.40 11.00
CA ARG A 12 -9.13 0.98 10.50
C ARG A 12 -8.98 1.97 11.63
N TRP A 13 -8.06 2.91 11.47
CA TRP A 13 -7.95 4.10 12.31
C TRP A 13 -7.43 5.30 11.50
N ARG A 14 -7.34 6.45 12.16
CA ARG A 14 -6.71 7.65 11.60
C ARG A 14 -5.37 7.90 12.29
N GLU A 15 -4.37 8.26 11.52
CA GLU A 15 -3.04 8.65 11.99
C GLU A 15 -2.59 9.92 11.27
N GLY A 16 -2.71 11.06 11.96
CA GLY A 16 -2.51 12.37 11.33
C GLY A 16 -3.47 12.58 10.15
N ALA A 17 -2.90 12.83 8.97
CA ALA A 17 -3.64 13.01 7.73
C ALA A 17 -4.04 11.69 7.03
N TYR A 18 -3.50 10.55 7.48
CA TYR A 18 -3.72 9.27 6.84
C TYR A 18 -4.90 8.52 7.46
N GLU A 19 -5.76 7.96 6.61
CA GLU A 19 -6.61 6.83 6.96
C GLU A 19 -5.77 5.56 6.85
N VAL A 20 -5.55 4.86 7.98
CA VAL A 20 -4.74 3.65 8.04
C VAL A 20 -5.64 2.43 8.04
N TRP A 21 -5.30 1.48 7.18
CA TRP A 21 -5.94 0.17 7.11
C TRP A 21 -4.93 -0.92 7.33
N VAL A 22 -5.26 -1.88 8.19
CA VAL A 22 -4.58 -3.18 8.26
C VAL A 22 -5.55 -4.22 7.75
N LEU A 23 -5.14 -4.99 6.74
CA LEU A 23 -5.94 -5.98 6.05
C LEU A 23 -5.33 -7.36 6.29
N GLU A 24 -6.19 -8.34 6.54
CA GLU A 24 -5.77 -9.71 6.86
C GLU A 24 -6.53 -10.75 6.03
N ARG A 25 -5.95 -11.95 5.97
CA ARG A 25 -6.52 -13.18 5.37
C ARG A 25 -6.77 -13.10 3.86
N GLY A 26 -5.87 -12.45 3.12
CA GLY A 26 -5.93 -12.37 1.67
C GLY A 26 -6.56 -11.05 1.22
N CYS A 27 -5.70 -10.08 0.95
CA CYS A 27 -6.07 -8.77 0.43
C CYS A 27 -5.77 -8.68 -1.07
N ARG A 28 -6.55 -7.85 -1.76
CA ARG A 28 -6.33 -7.54 -3.18
C ARG A 28 -6.52 -6.06 -3.41
N LEU A 29 -5.58 -5.48 -4.15
CA LEU A 29 -5.64 -4.12 -4.66
C LEU A 29 -5.77 -4.20 -6.19
N LYS A 30 -6.64 -3.37 -6.76
CA LYS A 30 -6.83 -3.27 -8.21
C LYS A 30 -6.89 -1.81 -8.64
N GLN A 31 -6.16 -1.47 -9.69
CA GLN A 31 -6.18 -0.16 -10.33
C GLN A 31 -6.15 -0.34 -11.85
N GLY A 32 -7.33 -0.25 -12.50
CA GLY A 32 -7.44 -0.55 -13.93
C GLY A 32 -7.10 -2.01 -14.21
N GLU A 33 -6.13 -2.24 -15.09
CA GLU A 33 -5.60 -3.58 -15.40
C GLU A 33 -4.49 -4.03 -14.42
N SER A 34 -3.95 -3.11 -13.61
CA SER A 34 -2.96 -3.47 -12.59
C SER A 34 -3.63 -4.07 -11.36
N SER A 35 -3.00 -5.05 -10.74
CA SER A 35 -3.47 -5.68 -9.51
C SER A 35 -2.31 -6.11 -8.62
N ALA A 36 -2.54 -6.09 -7.31
CA ALA A 36 -1.66 -6.71 -6.33
C ALA A 36 -2.48 -7.58 -5.38
N SER A 37 -1.92 -8.68 -4.91
CA SER A 37 -2.51 -9.51 -3.85
C SER A 37 -1.44 -9.99 -2.89
N ALA A 38 -1.83 -10.15 -1.63
CA ALA A 38 -0.99 -10.67 -0.55
C ALA A 38 -1.87 -11.20 0.58
N GLU A 39 -1.29 -11.96 1.51
CA GLU A 39 -2.01 -12.45 2.69
C GLU A 39 -2.39 -11.31 3.64
N ARG A 40 -1.51 -10.31 3.78
CA ARG A 40 -1.70 -9.16 4.65
C ARG A 40 -1.29 -7.87 3.94
N ALA A 41 -1.90 -6.76 4.32
CA ALA A 41 -1.49 -5.45 3.86
C ALA A 41 -1.68 -4.36 4.92
N VAL A 42 -0.84 -3.33 4.83
CA VAL A 42 -1.01 -2.08 5.56
C VAL A 42 -1.07 -0.95 4.56
N LEU A 43 -2.16 -0.20 4.59
CA LEU A 43 -2.39 0.91 3.67
C LEU A 43 -2.47 2.23 4.45
N TRP A 44 -1.75 3.24 3.98
CA TRP A 44 -1.94 4.63 4.42
C TRP A 44 -2.53 5.42 3.28
N ILE A 45 -3.77 5.87 3.45
CA ILE A 45 -4.52 6.59 2.42
C ILE A 45 -4.57 8.07 2.82
N ASP A 46 -3.91 8.90 2.02
CA ASP A 46 -4.05 10.35 2.07
C ASP A 46 -5.04 10.77 0.97
N ARG A 47 -6.19 11.30 1.38
CA ARG A 47 -7.26 11.71 0.45
C ARG A 47 -7.28 13.22 0.19
N GLU A 48 -6.52 13.99 0.96
CA GLU A 48 -6.68 15.44 1.06
C GLU A 48 -5.42 16.25 0.66
N ARG A 49 -4.22 15.66 0.68
CA ARG A 49 -2.96 16.43 0.58
C ARG A 49 -2.06 16.10 -0.60
N ALA A 50 -2.29 15.02 -1.36
CA ALA A 50 -1.39 14.66 -2.46
C ALA A 50 -1.36 15.74 -3.58
N GLU A 51 -2.54 16.13 -4.07
CA GLU A 51 -2.85 17.28 -4.93
C GLU A 51 -4.37 17.53 -4.84
N PRO A 52 -4.92 18.73 -5.12
CA PRO A 52 -6.38 18.92 -5.15
C PRO A 52 -7.04 17.93 -6.11
N GLY A 53 -7.81 17.00 -5.56
CA GLY A 53 -8.50 15.94 -6.31
C GLY A 53 -7.66 14.69 -6.60
N GLN A 54 -6.48 14.52 -6.00
CA GLN A 54 -5.69 13.28 -6.07
C GLN A 54 -5.52 12.65 -4.68
N ALA A 55 -5.81 11.35 -4.58
CA ALA A 55 -5.51 10.53 -3.42
C ALA A 55 -4.20 9.76 -3.62
N LYS A 56 -3.41 9.66 -2.54
CA LYS A 56 -2.19 8.85 -2.45
C LYS A 56 -2.44 7.65 -1.52
N VAL A 57 -2.06 6.47 -1.96
CA VAL A 57 -2.09 5.23 -1.15
C VAL A 57 -0.67 4.71 -1.04
N LEU A 58 -0.12 4.68 0.17
CA LEU A 58 1.08 3.90 0.48
C LEU A 58 0.64 2.50 0.84
N ALA A 59 1.22 1.48 0.22
CA ALA A 59 0.83 0.09 0.43
C ALA A 59 2.06 -0.74 0.79
N TYR A 60 2.00 -1.38 1.95
CA TYR A 60 2.89 -2.46 2.34
C TYR A 60 2.13 -3.78 2.24
N LEU A 61 2.67 -4.74 1.50
CA LEU A 61 2.10 -6.07 1.26
C LEU A 61 3.03 -7.12 1.84
N ASP A 62 2.47 -8.14 2.47
CA ASP A 62 3.21 -9.18 3.17
C ASP A 62 2.52 -10.55 3.08
N GLY A 63 3.34 -11.60 2.93
CA GLY A 63 2.89 -12.98 2.81
C GLY A 63 2.40 -13.28 1.39
N HIS A 64 3.31 -13.81 0.56
CA HIS A 64 3.02 -14.21 -0.82
C HIS A 64 2.46 -13.08 -1.70
N VAL A 65 3.29 -12.08 -1.95
CA VAL A 65 2.92 -10.95 -2.79
C VAL A 65 2.96 -11.38 -4.26
N ASP A 66 1.87 -11.14 -4.98
CA ASP A 66 1.76 -11.21 -6.45
C ASP A 66 1.31 -9.86 -6.98
N LEU A 67 2.17 -9.19 -7.75
CA LEU A 67 1.82 -7.98 -8.47
C LEU A 67 1.77 -8.26 -9.97
N ARG A 68 0.73 -7.74 -10.61
CA ARG A 68 0.61 -7.62 -12.05
C ARG A 68 0.45 -6.15 -12.38
N LEU A 69 1.49 -5.56 -12.94
CA LEU A 69 1.52 -4.16 -13.31
C LEU A 69 1.36 -4.03 -14.81
N VAL A 70 0.45 -3.16 -15.24
CA VAL A 70 0.24 -2.82 -16.64
C VAL A 70 0.54 -1.34 -16.83
N ARG A 71 1.57 -1.03 -17.62
CA ARG A 71 2.00 0.34 -17.91
C ARG A 71 2.37 0.46 -19.40
N ASP A 72 1.78 1.42 -20.10
CA ASP A 72 2.06 1.68 -21.52
C ASP A 72 1.97 0.43 -22.42
N GLY A 73 0.96 -0.43 -22.15
CA GLY A 73 0.76 -1.70 -22.86
C GLY A 73 1.72 -2.83 -22.47
N ARG A 74 2.72 -2.55 -21.63
CA ARG A 74 3.67 -3.55 -21.11
C ARG A 74 3.12 -4.15 -19.82
N ARG A 75 3.28 -5.46 -19.68
CA ARG A 75 2.88 -6.22 -18.49
C ARG A 75 4.14 -6.67 -17.75
N ALA A 76 4.18 -6.39 -16.46
CA ALA A 76 5.21 -6.86 -15.54
C ALA A 76 4.56 -7.67 -14.41
N GLY A 77 5.13 -8.84 -14.12
CA GLY A 77 4.76 -9.65 -12.97
C GLY A 77 5.87 -9.58 -11.93
N VAL A 78 5.52 -9.40 -10.66
CA VAL A 78 6.46 -9.45 -9.53
C VAL A 78 5.87 -10.40 -8.50
N THR A 79 6.67 -11.38 -8.07
CA THR A 79 6.32 -12.25 -6.95
C THR A 79 7.39 -12.12 -5.89
N ASP A 80 7.00 -11.77 -4.67
CA ASP A 80 7.93 -11.56 -3.55
C ASP A 80 7.29 -11.97 -2.21
N ARG A 81 8.07 -11.97 -1.14
CA ARG A 81 7.55 -12.14 0.23
C ARG A 81 6.92 -10.87 0.75
N THR A 82 7.53 -9.73 0.45
CA THR A 82 7.07 -8.41 0.90
C THR A 82 7.22 -7.39 -0.20
N TRP A 83 6.33 -6.41 -0.24
CA TRP A 83 6.44 -5.33 -1.20
C TRP A 83 5.96 -4.02 -0.59
N PHE A 84 6.69 -2.94 -0.86
CA PHE A 84 6.27 -1.60 -0.51
C PHE A 84 6.18 -0.73 -1.76
N GLY A 85 5.11 0.03 -1.90
CA GLY A 85 4.99 0.99 -2.98
C GLY A 85 3.84 1.97 -2.82
N ARG A 86 3.62 2.74 -3.89
CA ARG A 86 2.71 3.90 -3.87
C ARG A 86 1.78 3.84 -5.06
N PHE A 87 0.51 4.14 -4.81
CA PHE A 87 -0.51 4.30 -5.85
C PHE A 87 -1.12 5.69 -5.76
N TYR A 88 -1.47 6.24 -6.93
CA TYR A 88 -2.05 7.57 -7.04
C TYR A 88 -3.32 7.50 -7.87
N THR A 89 -4.37 8.21 -7.46
CA THR A 89 -5.63 8.26 -8.21
C THR A 89 -6.35 9.57 -8.07
N ARG A 90 -6.95 10.06 -9.16
CA ARG A 90 -7.89 11.19 -9.14
C ARG A 90 -9.37 10.77 -9.08
N ARG A 91 -9.66 9.47 -9.18
CA ARG A 91 -11.05 8.94 -9.17
C ARG A 91 -11.48 8.37 -7.82
N GLY A 92 -10.61 8.43 -6.82
CA GLY A 92 -10.88 7.97 -5.46
C GLY A 92 -10.45 6.52 -5.18
N VAL A 93 -10.52 6.18 -3.90
CA VAL A 93 -10.14 4.90 -3.32
C VAL A 93 -11.37 4.29 -2.63
N THR A 94 -11.74 3.09 -3.06
CA THR A 94 -12.85 2.31 -2.50
C THR A 94 -12.30 1.15 -1.68
N MET A 95 -12.79 1.03 -0.43
CA MET A 95 -12.43 -0.04 0.49
C MET A 95 -13.62 -0.98 0.66
N GLU A 96 -13.45 -2.23 0.24
CA GLU A 96 -14.46 -3.30 0.29
C GLU A 96 -13.96 -4.39 1.25
N VAL A 97 -14.03 -4.08 2.55
CA VAL A 97 -13.58 -4.98 3.62
C VAL A 97 -14.81 -5.64 4.27
N ALA A 98 -14.90 -6.97 4.20
CA ALA A 98 -16.12 -7.68 4.61
C ALA A 98 -16.39 -7.58 6.12
N ARG A 99 -15.34 -7.57 6.95
CA ARG A 99 -15.43 -7.37 8.39
C ARG A 99 -14.39 -6.35 8.86
N ILE A 100 -14.85 -5.29 9.49
CA ILE A 100 -14.00 -4.24 10.06
C ILE A 100 -14.16 -4.26 11.58
N ASP A 101 -13.11 -4.67 12.30
CA ASP A 101 -13.10 -4.64 13.77
C ASP A 101 -12.41 -3.36 14.28
N ARG A 102 -12.57 -3.06 15.57
CA ARG A 102 -11.82 -1.98 16.22
C ARG A 102 -10.32 -2.29 16.21
N PRO A 103 -9.45 -1.28 16.07
CA PRO A 103 -8.01 -1.48 16.18
C PRO A 103 -7.68 -2.16 17.52
N PRO A 104 -6.87 -3.24 17.52
CA PRO A 104 -6.44 -3.86 18.76
C PRO A 104 -5.44 -2.97 19.50
N GLU A 105 -5.40 -3.11 20.82
CA GLU A 105 -4.38 -2.54 21.70
C GLU A 105 -3.60 -3.70 22.36
N PRO A 106 -2.31 -3.90 22.03
CA PRO A 106 -1.46 -3.09 21.16
C PRO A 106 -1.77 -3.23 19.65
N LYS A 107 -1.28 -2.28 18.84
CA LYS A 107 -1.42 -2.32 17.37
C LYS A 107 -0.84 -3.63 16.79
N PRO A 108 -1.36 -4.12 15.64
CA PRO A 108 -0.88 -5.36 15.03
C PRO A 108 0.62 -5.30 14.68
N ALA A 109 1.35 -6.39 14.88
CA ALA A 109 2.80 -6.46 14.58
C ALA A 109 3.14 -6.13 13.12
N ILE A 110 2.24 -6.45 12.20
CA ILE A 110 2.38 -6.11 10.78
C ILE A 110 2.39 -4.61 10.53
N TYR A 111 1.61 -3.84 11.30
CA TYR A 111 1.62 -2.38 11.21
C TYR A 111 2.95 -1.79 11.67
N GLU A 112 3.51 -2.28 12.79
CA GLU A 112 4.81 -1.83 13.29
C GLU A 112 5.94 -2.16 12.30
N THR A 113 5.89 -3.33 11.67
CA THR A 113 6.84 -3.73 10.61
C THR A 113 6.73 -2.80 9.41
N ALA A 114 5.50 -2.59 8.93
CA ALA A 114 5.24 -1.74 7.78
C ALA A 114 5.66 -0.29 8.05
N ARG A 115 5.44 0.24 9.26
CA ARG A 115 5.83 1.59 9.67
C ARG A 115 7.35 1.82 9.63
N GLN A 116 8.14 0.80 9.96
CA GLN A 116 9.60 0.86 9.84
C GLN A 116 10.05 0.92 8.37
N GLN A 117 9.35 0.21 7.49
CA GLN A 117 9.62 0.19 6.06
C GLN A 117 9.15 1.46 5.34
N THR A 118 8.18 2.19 5.90
CA THR A 118 7.64 3.42 5.31
C THR A 118 8.33 4.72 5.77
N SER A 119 9.29 4.65 6.71
CA SER A 119 10.03 5.82 7.23
C SER A 119 11.29 6.08 6.39
N PRO A 120 11.40 7.24 5.69
CA PRO A 120 11.65 8.54 6.35
C PRO A 120 10.63 9.67 6.07
N ASP A 121 9.67 9.52 5.15
CA ASP A 121 8.75 10.61 4.73
C ASP A 121 7.31 10.40 5.26
N VAL A 122 7.19 10.05 6.54
CA VAL A 122 5.90 10.12 7.29
C VAL A 122 5.92 11.29 8.29
N GLY A 123 7.05 12.01 8.36
CA GLY A 123 7.18 13.32 8.99
C GLY A 123 8.45 14.04 8.51
N GLY A 124 8.32 14.91 7.52
CA GLY A 124 9.33 15.92 7.17
C GLY A 124 10.58 15.41 6.45
N GLU A 125 10.70 15.82 5.19
CA GLU A 125 11.95 15.98 4.44
C GLU A 125 12.76 14.69 4.17
N ALA A 126 12.53 14.16 2.96
CA ALA A 126 13.37 13.21 2.28
C ALA A 126 14.87 13.51 2.44
N ARG A 127 15.61 12.58 3.04
CA ARG A 127 17.03 12.39 2.81
C ARG A 127 17.30 10.94 2.47
N GLY A 128 17.77 10.73 1.25
CA GLY A 128 18.18 9.43 0.72
C GLY A 128 18.23 9.38 -0.80
N ALA A 129 19.18 10.13 -1.38
CA ALA A 129 19.81 9.96 -2.69
C ALA A 129 18.96 9.73 -3.96
N ALA A 130 19.10 10.70 -4.89
CA ALA A 130 18.88 10.64 -6.33
C ALA A 130 17.43 10.47 -6.83
N GLY A 131 17.04 11.40 -7.70
CA GLY A 131 15.70 11.53 -8.25
C GLY A 131 15.30 10.43 -9.23
N GLU A 132 14.04 10.53 -9.64
CA GLU A 132 13.44 9.80 -10.75
C GLU A 132 13.19 8.29 -10.51
N LEU A 133 11.92 7.97 -10.21
CA LEU A 133 11.26 6.68 -10.56
C LEU A 133 12.15 5.43 -10.40
N ALA A 134 12.47 5.08 -9.15
CA ALA A 134 13.34 3.94 -8.86
C ALA A 134 12.74 2.60 -9.31
N GLU A 135 13.50 1.98 -10.21
CA GLU A 135 13.50 0.60 -10.66
C GLU A 135 13.44 -0.40 -9.47
N PRO A 136 12.90 -1.63 -9.68
CA PRO A 136 12.95 -2.65 -8.64
C PRO A 136 14.40 -2.98 -8.33
N THR A 137 14.83 -2.82 -7.09
CA THR A 137 16.13 -3.29 -6.62
C THR A 137 16.11 -4.82 -6.61
N PRO A 138 16.82 -5.54 -7.51
CA PRO A 138 16.96 -6.98 -7.35
C PRO A 138 17.79 -7.25 -6.10
N GLY A 139 17.32 -8.18 -5.26
CA GLY A 139 17.90 -8.52 -3.97
C GLY A 139 19.40 -8.73 -4.05
N GLY A 140 20.14 -7.95 -3.26
CA GLY A 140 21.54 -8.20 -2.99
C GLY A 140 21.69 -9.31 -1.97
N LEU A 141 22.30 -10.41 -2.40
CA LEU A 141 23.16 -11.33 -1.64
C LEU A 141 24.00 -12.09 -2.69
N PRO A 142 25.19 -12.62 -2.37
CA PRO A 142 25.82 -12.74 -1.05
C PRO A 142 26.86 -11.65 -0.72
#